data_AF-A0A135VUV0-F1
#
_entry.id   AF-A0A135VUV0-F1
#
_cell.length_a   1.000
_cell.length_b   1.000
_cell.length_c   1.000
_cell.angle_alpha   90.00
_cell.angle_beta   90.00
_cell.angle_gamma   90.00
#
_symmetry.space_group_name_H-M   'P 1'
#
loop_
_entity.id
_entity.type
_entity.pdbx_description
1 polymer ?
#
loop_
_entity_poly.entity_id
_entity_poly.type
_entity_poly.pdbx_seq_one_letter_code
_entity_poly.pdbx_strand_id
1 'polypeptide(L)'
;MTLDPHFADLGLDEKIRVVESLGLTVQEGQGARFEKLLRQTNLSATINVTDWTPEAVYILLNIGREEELALALRNRDRYYTIVKYPEGPLLSALIRSIVLGEW
;
A
#
# COMPACT_ATOMS: atom_id res chain seq x y z
N MET A 1 11.00 -7.43 19.17
CA MET A 1 10.82 -5.98 19.07
C MET A 1 9.34 -5.69 19.23
N THR A 2 9.01 -5.00 20.30
CA THR A 2 7.65 -4.69 20.73
C THR A 2 6.99 -3.70 19.78
N LEU A 3 5.72 -3.96 19.51
CA LEU A 3 4.79 -3.13 18.74
C LEU A 3 4.78 -1.69 19.26
N ASP A 4 4.42 -0.73 18.40
CA ASP A 4 4.02 0.60 18.84
C ASP A 4 2.59 0.49 19.39
N PRO A 5 2.36 0.44 20.72
CA PRO A 5 1.03 0.24 21.28
C PRO A 5 0.08 1.37 20.86
N HIS A 6 0.64 2.54 20.53
CA HIS A 6 -0.12 3.69 20.11
C HIS A 6 -0.85 3.46 18.77
N PHE A 7 -0.28 2.69 17.84
CA PHE A 7 -0.92 2.44 16.54
C PHE A 7 -2.19 1.61 16.65
N ALA A 8 -2.23 0.64 17.58
CA ALA A 8 -3.38 -0.24 17.76
C ALA A 8 -4.63 0.54 18.20
N ASP A 9 -4.43 1.56 19.05
CA ASP A 9 -5.46 2.41 19.63
C ASP A 9 -5.96 3.52 18.69
N LEU A 10 -5.30 3.74 17.55
CA LEU A 10 -5.70 4.76 16.58
C LEU A 10 -7.03 4.41 15.89
N GLY A 11 -7.82 5.45 15.62
CA GLY A 11 -8.97 5.36 14.73
C GLY A 11 -8.57 5.02 13.29
N LEU A 12 -9.52 4.53 12.49
CA LEU A 12 -9.25 4.08 11.11
C LEU A 12 -8.61 5.17 10.24
N ASP A 13 -9.14 6.38 10.28
CA ASP A 13 -8.64 7.51 9.47
C ASP A 13 -7.17 7.85 9.81
N GLU A 14 -6.81 7.72 11.08
CA GLU A 14 -5.46 8.01 11.56
C GLU A 14 -4.48 6.90 11.17
N LYS A 15 -4.92 5.63 11.24
CA LYS A 15 -4.15 4.49 10.71
C LYS A 15 -3.87 4.65 9.22
N ILE A 16 -4.87 5.05 8.43
CA ILE A 16 -4.71 5.32 7.00
C ILE A 16 -3.66 6.41 6.77
N ARG A 17 -3.75 7.55 7.47
CA ARG A 17 -2.76 8.64 7.33
C ARG A 17 -1.33 8.20 7.65
N VAL A 18 -1.16 7.39 8.70
CA VAL A 18 0.17 6.85 9.06
C VAL A 18 0.70 5.95 7.94
N VAL A 19 -0.14 5.05 7.40
CA VAL A 19 0.23 4.19 6.28
C VAL A 19 0.60 5.02 5.04
N GLU A 20 -0.22 6.02 4.69
CA GLU A 20 0.02 6.94 3.57
C GLU A 20 1.35 7.69 3.71
N SER A 21 1.69 8.14 4.93
CA SER A 21 2.96 8.80 5.19
C SER A 21 4.16 7.84 5.15
N LEU A 22 4.01 6.63 5.66
CA LEU A 22 5.12 5.66 5.73
C LEU A 22 5.48 5.12 4.35
N GLY A 23 4.50 4.95 3.46
CA GLY A 23 4.70 4.47 2.08
C GLY A 23 5.73 5.27 1.27
N LEU A 24 5.96 6.53 1.63
CA LEU A 24 6.99 7.41 1.03
C LEU A 24 8.43 6.97 1.31
N THR A 25 8.64 6.18 2.37
CA THR A 25 9.98 5.91 2.93
C THR A 25 10.36 4.44 2.93
N VAL A 26 9.46 3.54 2.52
CA VAL A 26 9.72 2.10 2.55
C VAL A 26 10.83 1.74 1.57
N GLN A 27 11.94 1.22 2.09
CA GLN A 27 13.08 0.75 1.31
C GLN A 27 12.99 -0.77 1.11
N GLU A 28 13.62 -1.24 0.05
CA GLU A 28 13.77 -2.67 -0.25
C GLU A 28 14.36 -3.40 0.98
N GLY A 29 13.72 -4.51 1.38
CA GLY A 29 14.12 -5.30 2.55
C GLY A 29 13.70 -4.74 3.92
N GLN A 30 13.12 -3.54 3.99
CA GLN A 30 12.57 -2.95 5.23
C GLN A 30 11.03 -3.04 5.30
N GLY A 31 10.41 -3.74 4.35
CA GLY A 31 8.97 -3.86 4.18
C GLY A 31 8.20 -4.52 5.31
N ALA A 32 8.83 -5.39 6.12
CA ALA A 32 8.14 -6.22 7.10
C ALA A 32 7.35 -5.41 8.16
N ARG A 33 7.88 -4.25 8.58
CA ARG A 33 7.15 -3.38 9.53
C ARG A 33 5.95 -2.72 8.85
N PHE A 34 6.13 -2.27 7.60
CA PHE A 34 5.08 -1.63 6.82
C PHE A 34 3.94 -2.60 6.50
N GLU A 35 4.29 -3.83 6.09
CA GLU A 35 3.35 -4.91 5.85
C GLU A 35 2.47 -5.19 7.08
N LYS A 36 3.10 -5.28 8.25
CA LYS A 36 2.37 -5.51 9.50
C LYS A 36 1.35 -4.40 9.82
N LEU A 37 1.70 -3.13 9.55
CA LEU A 37 0.80 -1.99 9.74
C LEU A 37 -0.37 -2.01 8.74
N LEU A 38 -0.08 -2.35 7.49
CA LEU A 38 -1.09 -2.49 6.45
C LEU A 38 -2.13 -3.54 6.81
N ARG A 39 -1.72 -4.72 7.28
CA ARG A 39 -2.64 -5.80 7.71
C ARG A 39 -3.49 -5.45 8.93
N GLN A 40 -3.06 -4.47 9.74
CA GLN A 40 -3.83 -3.97 10.88
C GLN A 40 -4.75 -2.81 10.50
N THR A 41 -4.62 -2.30 9.28
CA THR A 41 -5.44 -1.21 8.75
C THR A 41 -6.56 -1.81 7.93
N ASN A 42 -7.80 -1.33 8.11
CA ASN A 42 -8.89 -1.75 7.23
C ASN A 42 -8.70 -1.04 5.87
N LEU A 43 -8.23 -1.79 4.87
CA LEU A 43 -7.89 -1.27 3.52
C LEU A 43 -9.12 -1.11 2.60
N SER A 44 -10.34 -1.11 3.14
CA SER A 44 -11.56 -0.86 2.35
C SER A 44 -11.72 0.58 1.86
N ALA A 45 -10.93 1.52 2.40
CA ALA A 45 -10.89 2.91 1.96
C ALA A 45 -9.97 3.12 0.74
N THR A 46 -10.15 4.24 0.04
CA THR A 46 -9.19 4.67 -0.98
C THR A 46 -7.87 5.07 -0.32
N ILE A 47 -6.78 4.45 -0.74
CA ILE A 47 -5.43 4.71 -0.21
C ILE A 47 -4.72 5.71 -1.14
N ASN A 48 -4.26 6.82 -0.59
CA ASN A 48 -3.40 7.74 -1.33
C ASN A 48 -1.97 7.20 -1.37
N VAL A 49 -1.54 6.78 -2.55
CA VAL A 49 -0.20 6.23 -2.84
C VAL A 49 0.69 7.24 -3.57
N THR A 50 0.32 8.53 -3.53
CA THR A 50 1.12 9.59 -4.15
C THR A 50 2.53 9.58 -3.57
N ASP A 51 3.53 9.57 -4.46
CA ASP A 51 4.96 9.57 -4.15
C ASP A 51 5.45 8.35 -3.32
N TRP A 52 4.65 7.29 -3.21
CA TRP A 52 5.08 6.04 -2.58
C TRP A 52 6.22 5.37 -3.33
N THR A 53 7.05 4.63 -2.59
CA THR A 53 8.12 3.84 -3.20
C THR A 53 7.56 2.61 -3.93
N PRO A 54 8.27 2.07 -4.95
CA PRO A 54 7.88 0.82 -5.59
C PRO A 54 7.70 -0.35 -4.61
N GLU A 55 8.54 -0.41 -3.57
CA GLU A 55 8.47 -1.42 -2.52
C GLU A 55 7.17 -1.30 -1.72
N ALA A 56 6.78 -0.09 -1.31
CA ALA A 56 5.52 0.13 -0.59
C ALA A 56 4.31 -0.31 -1.42
N VAL A 57 4.30 0.04 -2.71
CA VAL A 57 3.23 -0.37 -3.63
C VAL A 57 3.23 -1.89 -3.83
N TYR A 58 4.40 -2.51 -3.98
CA TYR A 58 4.52 -3.96 -4.09
C TYR A 58 3.91 -4.69 -2.89
N ILE A 59 4.29 -4.28 -1.67
CA ILE A 59 3.77 -4.87 -0.43
C ILE A 59 2.26 -4.71 -0.35
N LEU A 60 1.73 -3.51 -0.63
CA LEU A 60 0.29 -3.25 -0.63
C LEU A 60 -0.46 -4.15 -1.61
N LEU A 61 0.06 -4.29 -2.84
CA LEU A 61 -0.55 -5.16 -3.84
C LEU A 61 -0.45 -6.64 -3.44
N ASN A 62 0.64 -7.06 -2.82
CA ASN A 62 0.78 -8.44 -2.37
C ASN A 62 -0.19 -8.79 -1.23
N ILE A 63 -0.36 -7.90 -0.25
CA ILE A 63 -1.39 -8.06 0.80
C ILE A 63 -2.77 -8.13 0.19
N GLY A 64 -3.09 -7.19 -0.72
CA GLY A 64 -4.39 -7.18 -1.37
C GLY A 64 -4.67 -8.46 -2.17
N ARG A 65 -3.65 -9.05 -2.79
CA ARG A 65 -3.75 -10.36 -3.45
C ARG A 65 -3.99 -11.49 -2.46
N GLU A 66 -3.22 -11.57 -1.39
CA GLU A 66 -3.30 -12.65 -0.40
C GLU A 66 -4.61 -12.64 0.39
N GLU A 67 -5.16 -11.46 0.65
CA GLU A 67 -6.41 -11.28 1.40
C GLU A 67 -7.63 -11.09 0.48
N GLU A 68 -7.45 -11.25 -0.84
CA GLU A 68 -8.49 -11.07 -1.87
C GLU A 68 -9.23 -9.72 -1.77
N LEU A 69 -8.50 -8.66 -1.44
CA LEU A 69 -9.06 -7.33 -1.25
C LEU A 69 -9.25 -6.62 -2.60
N ALA A 70 -10.34 -5.88 -2.73
CA ALA A 70 -10.48 -4.90 -3.81
C ALA A 70 -9.84 -3.59 -3.36
N LEU A 71 -8.66 -3.26 -3.88
CA LEU A 71 -7.95 -2.03 -3.52
C LEU A 71 -8.36 -0.87 -4.42
N ALA A 72 -8.71 0.26 -3.81
CA ALA A 72 -8.84 1.55 -4.47
C ALA A 72 -7.62 2.41 -4.13
N LEU A 73 -6.85 2.79 -5.14
CA LEU A 73 -5.62 3.57 -4.98
C LEU A 73 -5.75 4.90 -5.72
N ARG A 74 -5.18 5.95 -5.13
CA ARG A 74 -5.08 7.27 -5.75
C ARG A 74 -3.62 7.68 -5.82
N ASN A 75 -3.16 8.09 -7.01
CA ASN A 75 -1.90 8.82 -7.19
C ASN A 75 -2.20 10.15 -7.89
N ARG A 76 -2.10 11.26 -7.14
CA ARG A 76 -2.46 12.61 -7.60
C ARG A 76 -3.87 12.65 -8.22
N ASP A 77 -3.97 12.79 -9.53
CA ASP A 77 -5.22 12.85 -10.30
C ASP A 77 -5.63 11.50 -10.91
N ARG A 78 -4.84 10.45 -10.68
CA ARG A 78 -5.08 9.10 -11.20
C ARG A 78 -5.69 8.20 -10.14
N TYR A 79 -6.65 7.40 -10.56
CA TYR A 79 -7.33 6.42 -9.73
C TYR A 79 -7.15 5.03 -10.32
N TYR A 80 -6.79 4.08 -9.46
CA TYR A 80 -6.61 2.68 -9.82
C TYR A 80 -7.54 1.85 -8.95
N THR A 81 -8.34 1.00 -9.58
CA THR A 81 -9.16 0.02 -8.87
C THR A 81 -8.66 -1.36 -9.24
N ILE A 82 -8.04 -2.05 -8.27
CA ILE A 82 -7.49 -3.38 -8.47
C ILE A 82 -8.56 -4.41 -8.12
N VAL A 83 -9.16 -4.98 -9.16
CA VAL A 83 -10.17 -6.06 -9.04
C VAL A 83 -9.58 -7.45 -9.28
N LYS A 84 -8.40 -7.50 -9.91
CA LYS A 84 -7.60 -8.71 -10.12
C LYS A 84 -6.12 -8.35 -10.06
N TYR A 85 -5.36 -9.18 -9.36
CA TYR A 85 -3.93 -8.98 -9.18
C TYR A 85 -3.15 -9.65 -10.30
N PRO A 86 -2.38 -8.89 -11.11
CA PRO A 86 -1.47 -9.49 -12.08
C PRO A 86 -0.28 -10.15 -11.38
N GLU A 87 0.38 -11.06 -12.10
CA GLU A 87 1.58 -11.75 -11.62
C GLU A 87 2.79 -11.51 -12.54
N GLY A 88 3.99 -11.77 -12.01
CA GLY A 88 5.22 -11.72 -12.78
C GLY A 88 5.48 -10.34 -13.42
N PRO A 89 5.87 -10.28 -14.71
CA PRO A 89 6.18 -9.01 -15.38
C PRO A 89 5.05 -7.99 -15.39
N LEU A 90 3.79 -8.45 -15.40
CA LEU A 90 2.62 -7.57 -15.39
C LEU A 90 2.45 -6.87 -14.03
N LEU A 91 2.81 -7.54 -12.93
CA LEU A 91 2.85 -6.90 -11.61
C LEU A 91 3.87 -5.77 -11.58
N SER A 92 5.07 -6.01 -12.11
CA SER A 92 6.12 -4.98 -12.20
C SER A 92 5.69 -3.79 -13.06
N ALA A 93 4.98 -4.04 -14.17
CA ALA A 93 4.44 -2.99 -15.02
C ALA A 93 3.35 -2.18 -14.29
N LEU A 94 2.45 -2.84 -13.56
CA LEU A 94 1.43 -2.17 -12.75
C LEU A 94 2.06 -1.28 -11.67
N ILE A 95 3.06 -1.78 -10.94
CA ILE A 95 3.77 -1.00 -9.92
C ILE A 95 4.40 0.25 -10.53
N ARG A 96 5.11 0.10 -11.67
CA ARG A 96 5.68 1.24 -12.39
C ARG A 96 4.60 2.23 -12.83
N SER A 97 3.47 1.75 -13.33
CA SER A 97 2.36 2.61 -13.72
C SER A 97 1.75 3.38 -12.56
N ILE A 98 1.61 2.73 -11.39
CA ILE A 98 1.11 3.35 -10.17
C ILE A 98 2.11 4.40 -9.67
N VAL A 99 3.40 4.08 -9.59
CA VAL A 99 4.41 4.97 -8.99
C VAL A 99 4.83 6.11 -9.92
N LEU A 100 5.18 5.78 -11.16
CA LEU A 100 5.77 6.73 -12.13
C LEU A 100 4.71 7.44 -12.96
N GLY A 101 3.50 6.88 -13.03
CA GLY A 101 2.49 7.36 -13.95
C GLY A 101 2.82 7.07 -15.43
N GLU A 102 3.62 6.05 -15.70
CA GLU A 102 3.99 5.64 -17.06
C GLU A 102 3.13 4.46 -17.53
N TRP A 103 2.97 4.30 -18.85
CA TRP A 103 2.31 3.17 -19.51
C TRP A 103 3.23 2.62 -20.60
#